data_AF-A0A5B7TIR7-F1
#
_entry.id   AF-A0A5B7TIR7-F1
#
_cell.length_a   1.000
_cell.length_b   1.000
_cell.length_c   1.000
_cell.angle_alpha   90.00
_cell.angle_beta   90.00
_cell.angle_gamma   90.00
#
_symmetry.space_group_name_H-M   'P 1'
#
loop_
_entity.id
_entity.type
_entity.pdbx_description
1 polymer ?
#
loop_
_entity_poly.entity_id
_entity_poly.type
_entity_poly.pdbx_seq_one_letter_code
_entity_poly.pdbx_strand_id
1 'polypeptide(L)'
;MGEKFICKIRENNKKIYLLMILILFIMLFVEKNPFNKAVNTTIYVYIIKPVLWAFIGLIVYIVPRKKVLCKIRLRNNLIWWICYLAFMKIALFIFAGLIDGFGKSPYNLTVKGIIINIIMVFSCLIGKESLRAYIVNGLKGNRQIIIIFITTIVMTLMDLPLNMIKGIHSMYAIMQYILKYVLASLSENIFATYIVYLGGASFSIIYFSVIRAFEWLSPILPDLRLITKSFIDTLYPIISLMIIQYIYLFEDKKEMRRNYKKENLKAWIIMSITSILSVWFVLGVFPVRPVVIATGSMKPSINPGDVIIVKKVNAKDLKIGQILEYRKDNISIFHRIIELKVDGNEIKYVTKGDNNKDADDKLISSKEIKGIVIAVIPKIGLPVLMLKAKDNELKYAFN
;
A
#
# COMPACT_ATOMS: atom_id res chain seq x y z
N MET A 1 -43.70 13.81 -35.68
CA MET A 1 -42.37 13.31 -36.14
C MET A 1 -41.33 13.24 -35.00
N GLY A 2 -41.35 14.14 -34.01
CA GLY A 2 -40.36 14.19 -32.92
C GLY A 2 -40.33 13.00 -31.96
N GLU A 3 -41.48 12.46 -31.54
CA GLU A 3 -41.51 11.36 -30.55
C GLU A 3 -40.95 10.04 -31.07
N LYS A 4 -41.26 9.66 -32.32
CA LYS A 4 -40.68 8.47 -32.96
C LYS A 4 -39.15 8.58 -33.10
N PHE A 5 -38.64 9.78 -33.37
CA PHE A 5 -37.20 10.05 -33.47
C PHE A 5 -36.50 9.96 -32.10
N ILE A 6 -37.09 10.54 -31.05
CA ILE A 6 -36.58 10.46 -29.67
C ILE A 6 -36.60 9.02 -29.16
N CYS A 7 -37.65 8.26 -29.47
CA CYS A 7 -37.76 6.84 -29.10
C CYS A 7 -36.66 6.01 -29.78
N LYS A 8 -36.40 6.24 -31.08
CA LYS A 8 -35.33 5.57 -31.84
C LYS A 8 -33.93 5.87 -31.29
N ILE A 9 -33.65 7.12 -30.89
CA ILE A 9 -32.39 7.50 -30.24
C ILE A 9 -32.23 6.79 -28.89
N ARG A 10 -33.29 6.74 -28.08
CA ARG A 10 -33.28 6.09 -26.76
C ARG A 10 -33.06 4.58 -26.88
N GLU A 11 -33.69 3.94 -27.85
CA GLU A 11 -33.52 2.51 -28.14
C GLU A 11 -32.08 2.22 -28.60
N ASN A 12 -31.52 3.05 -29.49
CA ASN A 12 -30.16 2.88 -29.97
C ASN A 12 -29.13 3.03 -28.83
N ASN A 13 -29.34 4.00 -27.93
CA ASN A 13 -28.51 4.17 -26.73
C ASN A 13 -28.57 2.96 -25.78
N LYS A 14 -29.71 2.26 -25.69
CA LYS A 14 -29.85 1.04 -24.89
C LYS A 14 -29.12 -0.14 -25.54
N LYS A 15 -29.23 -0.30 -26.86
CA LYS A 15 -28.51 -1.34 -27.62
C LYS A 15 -27.00 -1.20 -27.48
N ILE A 16 -26.48 0.02 -27.65
CA ILE A 16 -25.06 0.31 -27.44
C ILE A 16 -24.63 0.02 -26.00
N TYR A 17 -25.45 0.36 -25.01
CA TYR A 17 -25.15 0.07 -23.61
C TYR A 17 -25.05 -1.43 -23.31
N LEU A 18 -26.00 -2.21 -23.81
CA LEU A 18 -25.97 -3.68 -23.71
C LEU A 18 -24.77 -4.28 -24.44
N LEU A 19 -24.41 -3.73 -25.61
CA LEU A 19 -23.21 -4.14 -26.34
C LEU A 19 -21.94 -3.92 -25.52
N MET A 20 -21.81 -2.79 -24.81
CA MET A 20 -20.63 -2.55 -23.96
C MET A 20 -20.54 -3.52 -22.77
N ILE A 21 -21.69 -3.88 -22.17
CA ILE A 21 -21.74 -4.92 -21.14
C ILE A 21 -21.33 -6.28 -21.74
N LEU A 22 -21.82 -6.62 -22.92
CA LEU A 22 -21.45 -7.85 -23.61
C LEU A 22 -19.94 -7.89 -23.90
N ILE A 23 -19.36 -6.79 -24.41
CA ILE A 23 -17.91 -6.65 -24.62
C ILE A 23 -17.14 -6.88 -23.32
N LEU A 24 -17.62 -6.37 -22.18
CA LEU A 24 -16.98 -6.60 -20.88
C LEU A 24 -16.92 -8.09 -20.53
N PHE A 25 -18.02 -8.83 -20.69
CA PHE A 25 -18.04 -10.27 -20.42
C PHE A 25 -17.25 -11.09 -21.43
N ILE A 26 -17.26 -10.70 -22.71
CA ILE A 26 -16.40 -11.32 -23.74
C ILE A 26 -14.94 -11.14 -23.36
N MET A 27 -14.52 -9.94 -22.95
CA MET A 27 -13.15 -9.70 -22.53
C MET A 27 -12.78 -10.51 -21.29
N LEU A 28 -13.70 -10.68 -20.34
CA LEU A 28 -13.46 -11.55 -19.17
C LEU A 28 -13.20 -12.99 -19.65
N PHE A 29 -14.03 -13.49 -20.58
CA PHE A 29 -13.85 -14.82 -21.15
C PHE A 29 -12.51 -14.94 -21.89
N VAL A 30 -12.17 -13.99 -22.76
CA VAL A 30 -10.91 -13.97 -23.52
C VAL A 30 -9.69 -13.96 -22.60
N GLU A 31 -9.71 -13.17 -21.52
CA GLU A 31 -8.57 -13.12 -20.60
C GLU A 31 -8.41 -14.38 -19.76
N LYS A 32 -9.50 -15.11 -19.48
CA LYS A 32 -9.47 -16.31 -18.61
C LYS A 32 -9.44 -17.63 -19.33
N ASN A 33 -9.84 -17.65 -20.60
CA ASN A 33 -9.89 -18.88 -21.37
C ASN A 33 -8.46 -19.36 -21.70
N PRO A 34 -8.19 -20.68 -21.67
CA PRO A 34 -6.95 -21.28 -22.19
C PRO A 34 -6.65 -20.97 -23.67
N PHE A 35 -7.46 -20.22 -24.40
CA PHE A 35 -7.15 -19.72 -25.74
C PHE A 35 -5.75 -19.05 -25.82
N ASN A 36 -5.29 -18.42 -24.74
CA ASN A 36 -3.94 -17.83 -24.62
C ASN A 36 -2.80 -18.86 -24.62
N LYS A 37 -3.13 -20.16 -24.51
CA LYS A 37 -2.19 -21.29 -24.69
C LYS A 37 -2.18 -21.81 -26.12
N ALA A 38 -3.32 -21.69 -26.84
CA ALA A 38 -3.43 -22.11 -28.24
C ALA A 38 -2.67 -21.15 -29.17
N VAL A 39 -2.78 -19.84 -28.90
CA VAL A 39 -1.97 -18.82 -29.55
C VAL A 39 -0.83 -18.48 -28.60
N ASN A 40 0.39 -18.92 -28.92
CA ASN A 40 1.63 -18.68 -28.18
C ASN A 40 1.54 -17.49 -27.20
N THR A 41 1.71 -17.75 -25.91
CA THR A 41 1.44 -16.78 -24.82
C THR A 41 2.19 -15.45 -25.02
N THR A 42 3.39 -15.47 -25.61
CA THR A 42 4.14 -14.26 -25.93
C THR A 42 3.40 -13.39 -26.96
N ILE A 43 2.92 -13.98 -28.05
CA ILE A 43 2.16 -13.26 -29.09
C ILE A 43 0.88 -12.68 -28.50
N TYR A 44 0.19 -13.45 -27.66
CA TYR A 44 -1.03 -12.97 -27.04
C TYR A 44 -0.78 -11.75 -26.14
N VAL A 45 0.22 -11.84 -25.25
CA VAL A 45 0.52 -10.81 -24.24
C VAL A 45 1.03 -9.52 -24.89
N TYR A 46 1.91 -9.61 -25.90
CA TYR A 46 2.58 -8.45 -26.48
C TYR A 46 1.86 -7.85 -27.71
N ILE A 47 0.98 -8.60 -28.39
CA ILE A 47 0.33 -8.14 -29.64
C ILE A 47 -1.19 -8.17 -29.50
N ILE A 48 -1.78 -9.36 -29.31
CA ILE A 48 -3.24 -9.53 -29.40
C ILE A 48 -3.96 -8.75 -28.31
N LYS A 49 -3.52 -8.89 -27.05
CA LYS A 49 -4.15 -8.23 -25.91
C LYS A 49 -4.10 -6.69 -26.02
N PRO A 50 -2.95 -6.06 -26.31
CA PRO A 50 -2.88 -4.61 -26.57
C PRO A 50 -3.82 -4.15 -27.68
N VAL A 51 -3.86 -4.86 -28.82
CA VAL A 51 -4.70 -4.51 -29.97
C VAL A 51 -6.19 -4.59 -29.61
N LEU A 52 -6.62 -5.66 -28.93
CA LEU A 52 -8.01 -5.82 -28.49
C LEU A 52 -8.44 -4.67 -27.57
N TRP A 53 -7.62 -4.33 -26.56
CA TRP A 53 -7.95 -3.24 -25.64
C TRP A 53 -7.89 -1.86 -26.31
N ALA A 54 -6.94 -1.63 -27.22
CA ALA A 54 -6.90 -0.41 -28.02
C ALA A 54 -8.15 -0.25 -28.89
N PHE A 55 -8.60 -1.34 -29.53
CA PHE A 55 -9.81 -1.35 -30.33
C PHE A 55 -11.06 -1.04 -29.50
N ILE A 56 -11.17 -1.62 -28.30
CA ILE A 56 -12.25 -1.29 -27.35
C ILE A 56 -12.20 0.18 -26.94
N GLY A 57 -11.01 0.71 -26.63
CA GLY A 57 -10.82 2.13 -26.33
C GLY A 57 -11.31 3.04 -27.46
N LEU A 58 -11.01 2.66 -28.71
CA LEU A 58 -11.45 3.37 -29.91
C LEU A 58 -12.97 3.30 -30.08
N ILE A 59 -13.59 2.13 -29.91
CA ILE A 59 -15.05 1.99 -29.94
C ILE A 59 -15.71 2.92 -28.91
N VAL A 60 -15.23 2.89 -27.66
CA VAL A 60 -15.78 3.74 -26.60
C VAL A 60 -15.58 5.22 -26.89
N TYR A 61 -14.49 5.59 -27.55
CA TYR A 61 -14.22 6.98 -27.96
C TYR A 61 -15.21 7.49 -29.01
N ILE A 62 -15.64 6.64 -29.95
CA ILE A 62 -16.59 6.99 -31.02
C ILE A 62 -18.03 7.12 -30.48
N VAL A 63 -18.39 6.30 -29.49
CA VAL A 63 -19.74 6.22 -28.95
C VAL A 63 -20.09 7.47 -28.10
N PRO A 64 -21.36 7.94 -28.09
CA PRO A 64 -21.77 9.12 -27.32
C PRO A 64 -21.38 9.04 -25.83
N ARG A 65 -20.64 10.05 -25.36
CA ARG A 65 -20.13 10.10 -23.98
C ARG A 65 -21.26 10.15 -22.96
N LYS A 66 -21.08 9.43 -21.85
CA LYS A 66 -21.99 9.45 -20.71
C LYS A 66 -21.66 10.60 -19.75
N LYS A 67 -22.68 11.16 -19.10
CA LYS A 67 -22.49 12.22 -18.08
C LYS A 67 -21.91 11.60 -16.82
N VAL A 68 -20.88 12.24 -16.28
CA VAL A 68 -20.22 11.86 -15.02
C VAL A 68 -20.83 12.63 -13.84
N LEU A 69 -20.62 12.15 -12.61
CA LEU A 69 -21.17 12.78 -11.41
C LEU A 69 -20.49 14.13 -11.09
N CYS A 70 -19.18 14.24 -11.31
CA CYS A 70 -18.41 15.42 -10.92
C CYS A 70 -18.85 16.69 -11.66
N LYS A 71 -19.11 17.76 -10.89
CA LYS A 71 -19.30 19.12 -11.42
C LYS A 71 -18.00 19.60 -12.10
N ILE A 72 -18.11 20.28 -13.24
CA ILE A 72 -16.95 20.77 -14.02
C ILE A 72 -15.99 21.59 -13.15
N ARG A 73 -16.51 22.41 -12.24
CA ARG A 73 -15.75 23.24 -11.30
C ARG A 73 -14.80 22.45 -10.38
N LEU A 74 -15.18 21.25 -9.95
CA LEU A 74 -14.40 20.43 -8.99
C LEU A 74 -13.39 19.54 -9.72
N ARG A 75 -13.54 19.39 -11.04
CA ARG A 75 -12.77 18.43 -11.84
C ARG A 75 -11.27 18.69 -11.74
N ASN A 76 -10.83 19.94 -11.85
CA ASN A 76 -9.41 20.27 -11.80
C ASN A 76 -8.80 19.95 -10.43
N ASN A 77 -9.50 20.28 -9.35
CA ASN A 77 -9.04 20.02 -8.00
C ASN A 77 -8.94 18.51 -7.72
N LEU A 78 -9.95 17.73 -8.11
CA LEU A 78 -9.91 16.27 -7.96
C LEU A 78 -8.79 15.62 -8.79
N ILE A 79 -8.46 16.15 -9.97
CA ILE A 79 -7.30 15.67 -10.75
C ILE A 79 -6.01 15.85 -9.95
N TRP A 80 -5.79 17.01 -9.33
CA TRP A 80 -4.62 17.24 -8.47
C TRP A 80 -4.57 16.28 -7.29
N TRP A 81 -5.70 16.04 -6.62
CA TRP A 81 -5.78 15.05 -5.54
C TRP A 81 -5.49 13.64 -6.00
N ILE A 82 -5.97 13.24 -7.19
CA ILE A 82 -5.70 11.92 -7.76
C ILE A 82 -4.21 11.77 -8.10
N CYS A 83 -3.60 12.80 -8.70
CA CYS A 83 -2.16 12.81 -8.94
C CYS A 83 -1.38 12.70 -7.62
N TYR A 84 -1.76 13.48 -6.61
CA TYR A 84 -1.16 13.42 -5.28
C TYR A 84 -1.27 12.02 -4.69
N LEU A 85 -2.44 11.38 -4.73
CA LEU A 85 -2.61 10.00 -4.28
C LEU A 85 -1.79 9.00 -5.10
N ALA A 86 -1.57 9.21 -6.40
CA ALA A 86 -0.67 8.33 -7.15
C ALA A 86 0.79 8.46 -6.68
N PHE A 87 1.27 9.70 -6.50
CA PHE A 87 2.62 9.96 -5.99
C PHE A 87 2.80 9.48 -4.54
N MET A 88 1.78 9.60 -3.70
CA MET A 88 1.83 9.12 -2.33
C MET A 88 1.87 7.58 -2.26
N LYS A 89 1.26 6.85 -3.22
CA LYS A 89 1.43 5.39 -3.33
C LYS A 89 2.89 5.04 -3.62
N ILE A 90 3.51 5.76 -4.56
CA ILE A 90 4.91 5.57 -4.94
C ILE A 90 5.83 5.85 -3.74
N ALA A 91 5.63 6.98 -3.06
CA ALA A 91 6.39 7.32 -1.86
C ALA A 91 6.27 6.22 -0.81
N LEU A 92 5.05 5.78 -0.49
CA LEU A 92 4.80 4.67 0.44
C LEU A 92 5.54 3.38 0.03
N PHE A 93 5.56 3.05 -1.25
CA PHE A 93 6.31 1.89 -1.77
C PHE A 93 7.82 2.06 -1.57
N ILE A 94 8.38 3.23 -1.90
CA ILE A 94 9.81 3.54 -1.72
C ILE A 94 10.20 3.44 -0.25
N PHE A 95 9.39 4.01 0.64
CA PHE A 95 9.63 3.94 2.07
C PHE A 95 9.55 2.52 2.62
N ALA A 96 8.59 1.72 2.16
CA ALA A 96 8.55 0.30 2.51
C ALA A 96 9.81 -0.44 1.99
N GLY A 97 10.34 -0.03 0.83
CA GLY A 97 11.60 -0.54 0.29
C GLY A 97 12.82 -0.19 1.14
N LEU A 98 12.83 0.95 1.83
CA LEU A 98 13.90 1.27 2.79
C LEU A 98 13.95 0.30 3.98
N ILE A 99 12.84 -0.40 4.24
CA ILE A 99 12.67 -1.29 5.38
C ILE A 99 12.89 -2.75 4.98
N ASP A 100 12.25 -3.19 3.91
CA ASP A 100 12.33 -4.56 3.43
C ASP A 100 13.49 -4.80 2.46
N GLY A 101 13.95 -3.76 1.76
CA GLY A 101 15.03 -3.81 0.78
C GLY A 101 14.58 -3.38 -0.63
N PHE A 102 15.56 -3.27 -1.52
CA PHE A 102 15.37 -2.95 -2.93
C PHE A 102 15.94 -4.05 -3.82
N GLY A 103 15.24 -4.34 -4.91
CA GLY A 103 15.66 -5.27 -5.96
C GLY A 103 15.84 -4.56 -7.31
N LYS A 104 16.46 -5.27 -8.25
CA LYS A 104 16.53 -4.82 -9.64
C LYS A 104 15.15 -4.93 -10.30
N SER A 105 14.84 -3.98 -11.16
CA SER A 105 13.61 -4.02 -11.94
C SER A 105 13.54 -5.29 -12.81
N PRO A 106 12.39 -5.99 -12.85
CA PRO A 106 12.19 -7.14 -13.72
C PRO A 106 11.95 -6.74 -15.19
N TYR A 107 11.80 -5.45 -15.47
CA TYR A 107 11.47 -4.94 -16.79
C TYR A 107 12.72 -4.64 -17.62
N ASN A 108 12.60 -4.85 -18.94
CA ASN A 108 13.65 -4.51 -19.88
C ASN A 108 13.72 -3.00 -20.11
N LEU A 109 14.77 -2.36 -19.61
CA LEU A 109 15.00 -0.91 -19.69
C LEU A 109 15.71 -0.44 -20.97
N THR A 110 15.93 -1.33 -21.94
CA THR A 110 16.35 -0.88 -23.28
C THR A 110 15.27 -0.01 -23.91
N VAL A 111 15.63 0.94 -24.78
CA VAL A 111 14.67 1.83 -25.46
C VAL A 111 13.55 1.02 -26.14
N LYS A 112 13.91 -0.07 -26.82
CA LYS A 112 12.95 -0.99 -27.44
C LYS A 112 12.04 -1.66 -26.42
N GLY A 113 12.60 -2.13 -25.30
CA GLY A 113 11.85 -2.72 -24.19
C GLY A 113 10.83 -1.74 -23.62
N ILE A 114 11.25 -0.52 -23.32
CA ILE A 114 10.40 0.56 -22.80
C ILE A 114 9.26 0.88 -23.76
N ILE A 115 9.52 1.00 -25.07
CA ILE A 115 8.48 1.30 -26.06
C ILE A 115 7.43 0.18 -26.14
N ILE A 116 7.86 -1.08 -26.26
CA ILE A 116 6.95 -2.24 -26.29
C ILE A 116 6.08 -2.26 -25.04
N ASN A 117 6.71 -2.01 -23.91
CA ASN A 117 6.07 -1.96 -22.63
C ASN A 117 5.01 -0.85 -22.54
N ILE A 118 5.37 0.39 -22.88
CA ILE A 118 4.41 1.52 -22.88
C ILE A 118 3.20 1.19 -23.75
N ILE A 119 3.41 0.70 -24.98
CA ILE A 119 2.32 0.34 -25.88
C ILE A 119 1.42 -0.73 -25.25
N MET A 120 2.01 -1.78 -24.69
CA MET A 120 1.28 -2.88 -24.06
C MET A 120 0.43 -2.43 -22.87
N VAL A 121 0.99 -1.64 -21.95
CA VAL A 121 0.30 -1.26 -20.71
C VAL A 121 -0.70 -0.15 -20.92
N PHE A 122 -0.34 0.89 -21.68
CA PHE A 122 -1.23 2.04 -21.86
C PHE A 122 -2.43 1.68 -22.72
N SER A 123 -2.28 0.85 -23.76
CA SER A 123 -3.42 0.36 -24.54
C SER A 123 -4.41 -0.42 -23.65
N CYS A 124 -3.89 -1.37 -22.86
CA CYS A 124 -4.69 -2.16 -21.93
C CYS A 124 -5.38 -1.27 -20.88
N LEU A 125 -4.65 -0.31 -20.31
CA LEU A 125 -5.18 0.62 -19.32
C LEU A 125 -6.29 1.50 -19.92
N ILE A 126 -6.02 2.18 -21.03
CA ILE A 126 -6.97 3.11 -21.66
C ILE A 126 -8.24 2.37 -22.07
N GLY A 127 -8.12 1.20 -22.71
CA GLY A 127 -9.26 0.38 -23.10
C GLY A 127 -10.11 -0.06 -21.91
N LYS A 128 -9.46 -0.62 -20.88
CA LYS A 128 -10.13 -1.12 -19.66
C LYS A 128 -10.86 -0.01 -18.92
N GLU A 129 -10.20 1.12 -18.68
CA GLU A 129 -10.79 2.25 -17.96
C GLU A 129 -11.87 2.98 -18.76
N SER A 130 -11.73 3.05 -20.09
CA SER A 130 -12.76 3.62 -20.96
C SER A 130 -14.02 2.78 -20.96
N LEU A 131 -13.89 1.45 -21.09
CA LEU A 131 -15.01 0.52 -20.99
C LEU A 131 -15.70 0.62 -19.63
N ARG A 132 -14.91 0.65 -18.53
CA ARG A 132 -15.43 0.87 -17.17
C ARG A 132 -16.26 2.14 -17.09
N ALA A 133 -15.72 3.26 -17.60
CA ALA A 133 -16.36 4.56 -17.53
C ALA A 133 -17.68 4.63 -18.28
N TYR A 134 -17.76 3.97 -19.43
CA TYR A 134 -18.98 3.92 -20.21
C TYR A 134 -20.08 3.13 -19.49
N ILE A 135 -19.74 1.98 -18.90
CA ILE A 135 -20.70 1.10 -18.22
C ILE A 135 -21.21 1.74 -16.92
N VAL A 136 -20.29 2.22 -16.07
CA VAL A 136 -20.58 2.78 -14.75
C VAL A 136 -21.44 4.05 -14.81
N ASN A 137 -21.18 4.91 -15.79
CA ASN A 137 -21.91 6.18 -15.96
C ASN A 137 -23.11 6.06 -16.90
N GLY A 138 -23.41 4.85 -17.40
CA GLY A 138 -24.46 4.66 -18.40
C GLY A 138 -25.89 4.57 -17.85
N LEU A 139 -26.08 4.14 -16.59
CA LEU A 139 -27.37 4.12 -15.90
C LEU A 139 -27.44 5.18 -14.79
N LYS A 140 -28.65 5.42 -14.27
CA LYS A 140 -28.92 6.33 -13.15
C LYS A 140 -29.80 5.66 -12.09
N GLY A 141 -29.79 6.20 -10.88
CA GLY A 141 -30.62 5.73 -9.75
C GLY A 141 -30.17 4.37 -9.20
N ASN A 142 -31.10 3.59 -8.63
CA ASN A 142 -30.77 2.32 -7.96
C ASN A 142 -30.07 1.29 -8.88
N ARG A 143 -30.39 1.30 -10.18
CA ARG A 143 -29.74 0.42 -11.16
C ARG A 143 -28.26 0.74 -11.35
N GLN A 144 -27.84 1.99 -11.08
CA GLN A 144 -26.43 2.39 -11.19
C GLN A 144 -25.58 1.74 -10.11
N ILE A 145 -26.09 1.62 -8.88
CA ILE A 145 -25.38 0.97 -7.76
C ILE A 145 -25.12 -0.50 -8.09
N ILE A 146 -26.12 -1.21 -8.61
CA ILE A 146 -26.00 -2.61 -9.03
C ILE A 146 -24.92 -2.76 -10.10
N ILE A 147 -24.90 -1.88 -11.10
CA ILE A 147 -23.91 -1.95 -12.17
C ILE A 147 -22.51 -1.58 -11.71
N ILE A 148 -22.35 -0.61 -10.80
CA ILE A 148 -21.07 -0.31 -10.16
C ILE A 148 -20.53 -1.57 -9.48
N PHE A 149 -21.37 -2.26 -8.71
CA PHE A 149 -20.99 -3.49 -8.02
C PHE A 149 -20.58 -4.61 -9.00
N ILE A 150 -21.42 -4.91 -9.99
CA ILE A 150 -21.13 -5.94 -11.01
C ILE A 150 -19.85 -5.59 -11.78
N THR A 151 -19.69 -4.34 -12.21
CA THR A 151 -18.50 -3.90 -12.96
C THR A 151 -17.25 -4.06 -12.11
N THR A 152 -17.32 -3.71 -10.82
CA THR A 152 -16.20 -3.88 -9.89
C THR A 152 -15.79 -5.35 -9.76
N ILE A 153 -16.76 -6.26 -9.59
CA ILE A 153 -16.50 -7.70 -9.51
C ILE A 153 -15.87 -8.20 -10.81
N VAL A 154 -16.45 -7.89 -11.96
CA VAL A 154 -15.95 -8.37 -13.26
C VAL A 154 -14.52 -7.87 -13.51
N MET A 155 -14.24 -6.61 -13.20
CA MET A 155 -12.89 -6.04 -13.35
C MET A 155 -11.89 -6.65 -12.38
N THR A 156 -12.33 -6.96 -11.15
CA THR A 156 -11.52 -7.69 -10.17
C THR A 156 -11.18 -9.07 -10.70
N LEU A 157 -12.17 -9.81 -11.20
CA LEU A 157 -11.96 -11.13 -11.79
C LEU A 157 -10.99 -11.07 -12.96
N MET A 158 -11.07 -10.07 -13.85
CA MET A 158 -10.11 -9.84 -14.94
C MET A 158 -8.66 -9.74 -14.46
N ASP A 159 -8.42 -9.13 -13.30
CA ASP A 159 -7.06 -8.97 -12.75
C ASP A 159 -6.51 -10.23 -12.04
N LEU A 160 -7.36 -11.19 -11.66
CA LEU A 160 -6.92 -12.38 -10.93
C LEU A 160 -6.12 -13.37 -11.78
N PRO A 161 -4.92 -13.81 -11.35
CA PRO A 161 -4.15 -14.84 -12.06
C PRO A 161 -4.70 -16.24 -11.75
N LEU A 162 -5.82 -16.61 -12.40
CA LEU A 162 -6.50 -17.90 -12.18
C LEU A 162 -5.60 -19.12 -12.43
N ASN A 163 -4.58 -18.96 -13.28
CA ASN A 163 -3.60 -20.01 -13.58
C ASN A 163 -2.85 -20.49 -12.32
N MET A 164 -2.66 -19.60 -11.34
CA MET A 164 -1.97 -19.93 -10.09
C MET A 164 -2.85 -20.75 -9.14
N ILE A 165 -4.18 -20.72 -9.29
CA ILE A 165 -5.10 -21.46 -8.42
C ILE A 165 -4.91 -22.99 -8.57
N LYS A 166 -4.60 -23.46 -9.79
CA LYS A 166 -4.46 -24.89 -10.08
C LYS A 166 -3.31 -25.57 -9.33
N GLY A 167 -2.32 -24.81 -8.86
CA GLY A 167 -1.17 -25.32 -8.12
C GLY A 167 -1.26 -25.14 -6.60
N ILE A 168 -2.43 -24.73 -6.08
CA ILE A 168 -2.60 -24.48 -4.65
C ILE A 168 -2.99 -25.79 -3.95
N HIS A 169 -2.05 -26.34 -3.18
CA HIS A 169 -2.25 -27.60 -2.45
C HIS A 169 -2.26 -27.44 -0.92
N SER A 170 -2.03 -26.21 -0.39
CA SER A 170 -1.95 -25.96 1.05
C SER A 170 -2.79 -24.76 1.48
N MET A 171 -3.29 -24.78 2.72
CA MET A 171 -4.03 -23.65 3.32
C MET A 171 -3.19 -22.37 3.34
N TYR A 172 -1.88 -22.52 3.59
CA TYR A 172 -0.93 -21.41 3.51
C TYR A 172 -0.88 -20.78 2.11
N ALA A 173 -0.84 -21.59 1.05
CA ALA A 173 -0.85 -21.09 -0.32
C ALA A 173 -2.20 -20.43 -0.71
N ILE A 174 -3.34 -20.95 -0.20
CA ILE A 174 -4.64 -20.30 -0.35
C ILE A 174 -4.61 -18.90 0.27
N MET A 175 -4.12 -18.79 1.53
CA MET A 175 -4.02 -17.50 2.23
C MET A 175 -3.11 -16.52 1.46
N GLN A 176 -1.95 -16.98 0.99
CA GLN A 176 -1.07 -16.13 0.17
C GLN A 176 -1.77 -15.63 -1.10
N TYR A 177 -2.51 -16.49 -1.80
CA TYR A 177 -3.22 -16.11 -3.02
C TYR A 177 -4.31 -15.06 -2.74
N ILE A 178 -5.08 -15.24 -1.66
CA ILE A 178 -6.12 -14.29 -1.24
C ILE A 178 -5.51 -12.93 -0.90
N LEU A 179 -4.48 -12.91 -0.05
CA LEU A 179 -3.80 -11.68 0.38
C LEU A 179 -3.11 -10.96 -0.79
N LYS A 180 -2.47 -11.72 -1.70
CA LYS A 180 -1.68 -11.14 -2.79
C LYS A 180 -2.54 -10.66 -3.95
N TYR A 181 -3.58 -11.40 -4.31
CA TYR A 181 -4.33 -11.14 -5.53
C TYR A 181 -5.77 -10.71 -5.25
N VAL A 182 -6.52 -11.46 -4.44
CA VAL A 182 -7.96 -11.23 -4.28
C VAL A 182 -8.25 -9.91 -3.57
N LEU A 183 -7.67 -9.69 -2.38
CA LEU A 183 -7.95 -8.48 -1.60
C LEU A 183 -7.38 -7.22 -2.26
N ALA A 184 -6.13 -7.30 -2.72
CA ALA A 184 -5.46 -6.20 -3.43
C ALA A 184 -6.26 -5.79 -4.68
N SER A 185 -6.57 -6.72 -5.59
CA SER A 185 -7.30 -6.41 -6.82
C SER A 185 -8.71 -5.89 -6.55
N LEU A 186 -9.41 -6.43 -5.55
CA LEU A 186 -10.75 -5.95 -5.20
C LEU A 186 -10.70 -4.50 -4.70
N SER A 187 -9.79 -4.20 -3.78
CA SER A 187 -9.64 -2.84 -3.24
C SER A 187 -9.29 -1.81 -4.33
N GLU A 188 -8.39 -2.18 -5.23
CA GLU A 188 -7.96 -1.34 -6.35
C GLU A 188 -9.11 -1.09 -7.32
N ASN A 189 -9.90 -2.12 -7.65
CA ASN A 189 -11.05 -1.99 -8.54
C ASN A 189 -12.23 -1.25 -7.90
N ILE A 190 -12.44 -1.35 -6.58
CA ILE A 190 -13.41 -0.51 -5.86
C ILE A 190 -13.02 0.96 -5.99
N PHE A 191 -11.76 1.30 -5.70
CA PHE A 191 -11.26 2.67 -5.80
C PHE A 191 -11.35 3.20 -7.23
N ALA A 192 -10.87 2.42 -8.21
CA ALA A 192 -10.89 2.77 -9.61
C ALA A 192 -12.31 3.02 -10.13
N THR A 193 -13.26 2.14 -9.77
CA THR A 193 -14.66 2.29 -10.17
C THR A 193 -15.28 3.56 -9.58
N TYR A 194 -14.93 3.92 -8.34
CA TYR A 194 -15.42 5.15 -7.73
C TYR A 194 -14.87 6.43 -8.40
N ILE A 195 -13.55 6.51 -8.65
CA ILE A 195 -12.99 7.69 -9.33
C ILE A 195 -13.46 7.80 -10.79
N VAL A 196 -13.76 6.66 -11.44
CA VAL A 196 -14.41 6.61 -12.75
C VAL A 196 -15.86 7.07 -12.70
N TYR A 197 -16.61 6.72 -11.66
CA TYR A 197 -17.96 7.21 -11.43
C TYR A 197 -17.96 8.75 -11.24
N LEU A 198 -16.94 9.28 -10.55
CA LEU A 198 -16.79 10.73 -10.35
C LEU A 198 -16.41 11.46 -11.66
N GLY A 199 -15.29 11.10 -12.28
CA GLY A 199 -14.68 11.91 -13.35
C GLY A 199 -14.46 11.19 -14.68
N GLY A 200 -15.02 9.98 -14.84
CA GLY A 200 -14.84 9.15 -16.02
C GLY A 200 -13.44 8.52 -16.11
N ALA A 201 -13.13 7.94 -17.28
CA ALA A 201 -11.90 7.17 -17.49
C ALA A 201 -10.63 7.97 -17.19
N SER A 202 -10.63 9.29 -17.46
CA SER A 202 -9.46 10.14 -17.26
C SER A 202 -8.91 10.09 -15.84
N PHE A 203 -9.77 10.03 -14.82
CA PHE A 203 -9.35 10.02 -13.41
C PHE A 203 -8.56 8.76 -13.09
N SER A 204 -9.07 7.60 -13.51
CA SER A 204 -8.42 6.31 -13.28
C SER A 204 -7.18 6.11 -14.14
N ILE A 205 -7.21 6.54 -15.40
CA ILE A 205 -6.04 6.50 -16.29
C ILE A 205 -4.88 7.32 -15.70
N ILE A 206 -5.15 8.54 -15.19
CA ILE A 206 -4.12 9.39 -14.56
C ILE A 206 -3.52 8.67 -13.34
N TYR A 207 -4.37 8.15 -12.44
CA TYR A 207 -3.89 7.46 -11.24
C TYR A 207 -2.97 6.27 -11.57
N PHE A 208 -3.43 5.34 -12.42
CA PHE A 208 -2.69 4.12 -12.72
C PHE A 208 -1.49 4.35 -13.64
N SER A 209 -1.56 5.33 -14.54
CA SER A 209 -0.43 5.64 -15.42
C SER A 209 0.79 6.12 -14.63
N VAL A 210 0.59 6.98 -13.63
CA VAL A 210 1.68 7.46 -12.77
C VAL A 210 2.34 6.31 -12.01
N ILE A 211 1.54 5.43 -11.40
CA ILE A 211 2.04 4.27 -10.64
C ILE A 211 2.79 3.29 -11.56
N ARG A 212 2.19 2.90 -12.69
CA ARG A 212 2.81 1.95 -13.63
C ARG A 212 4.04 2.53 -14.31
N ALA A 213 4.06 3.83 -14.59
CA ALA A 213 5.25 4.50 -15.13
C ALA A 213 6.43 4.39 -14.15
N PHE A 214 6.20 4.58 -12.84
CA PHE A 214 7.24 4.38 -11.83
C PHE A 214 7.74 2.93 -11.81
N GLU A 215 6.85 1.95 -11.79
CA GLU A 215 7.22 0.54 -11.78
C GLU A 215 8.07 0.14 -13.00
N TRP A 216 7.83 0.74 -14.16
CA TRP A 216 8.38 0.30 -15.44
C TRP A 216 9.64 1.06 -15.84
N LEU A 217 9.74 2.33 -15.44
CA LEU A 217 10.89 3.19 -15.75
C LEU A 217 11.95 3.15 -14.66
N SER A 218 11.61 2.75 -13.43
CA SER A 218 12.58 2.70 -12.35
C SER A 218 13.52 1.49 -12.51
N PRO A 219 14.85 1.68 -12.47
CA PRO A 219 15.82 0.58 -12.48
C PRO A 219 15.85 -0.21 -11.19
N ILE A 220 15.44 0.41 -10.09
CA ILE A 220 15.47 -0.17 -8.76
C ILE A 220 14.05 -0.07 -8.20
N LEU A 221 13.50 -1.19 -7.75
CA LEU A 221 12.15 -1.29 -7.20
C LEU A 221 12.21 -1.83 -5.76
N PRO A 222 11.29 -1.41 -4.88
CA PRO A 222 11.13 -2.02 -3.56
C PRO A 222 10.87 -3.53 -3.67
N ASP A 223 11.70 -4.35 -3.03
CA ASP A 223 11.51 -5.80 -2.95
C ASP A 223 10.83 -6.15 -1.63
N LEU A 224 9.54 -5.85 -1.58
CA LEU A 224 8.74 -5.93 -0.36
C LEU A 224 8.40 -7.38 -0.02
N ARG A 225 8.40 -7.70 1.28
CA ARG A 225 7.85 -8.97 1.76
C ARG A 225 6.39 -9.08 1.35
N LEU A 226 5.92 -10.32 1.18
CA LEU A 226 4.53 -10.58 0.76
C LEU A 226 3.52 -9.84 1.64
N ILE A 227 3.73 -9.88 2.95
CA ILE A 227 2.83 -9.27 3.93
C ILE A 227 2.78 -7.74 3.74
N THR A 228 3.94 -7.07 3.69
CA THR A 228 4.01 -5.60 3.55
C THR A 228 3.42 -5.14 2.22
N LYS A 229 3.72 -5.86 1.13
CA LYS A 229 3.14 -5.59 -0.19
C LYS A 229 1.62 -5.73 -0.19
N SER A 230 1.09 -6.86 0.28
CA SER A 230 -0.35 -7.11 0.33
C SER A 230 -1.09 -6.08 1.17
N PHE A 231 -0.50 -5.64 2.29
CA PHE A 231 -1.08 -4.57 3.11
C PHE A 231 -1.15 -3.25 2.37
N ILE A 232 -0.05 -2.82 1.73
CA ILE A 232 -0.03 -1.56 0.97
C ILE A 232 -1.03 -1.63 -0.18
N ASP A 233 -1.00 -2.70 -0.97
CA ASP A 233 -1.87 -2.84 -2.15
C ASP A 233 -3.36 -2.95 -1.78
N THR A 234 -3.69 -3.41 -0.56
CA THR A 234 -5.09 -3.50 -0.09
C THR A 234 -5.57 -2.24 0.62
N LEU A 235 -4.79 -1.70 1.56
CA LEU A 235 -5.21 -0.58 2.40
C LEU A 235 -5.14 0.74 1.65
N TYR A 236 -4.14 0.92 0.78
CA TYR A 236 -3.92 2.20 0.13
C TYR A 236 -5.08 2.63 -0.78
N PRO A 237 -5.65 1.77 -1.64
CA PRO A 237 -6.83 2.13 -2.42
C PRO A 237 -8.06 2.44 -1.57
N ILE A 238 -8.26 1.75 -0.44
CA ILE A 238 -9.38 1.99 0.48
C ILE A 238 -9.24 3.36 1.15
N ILE A 239 -8.05 3.69 1.66
CA ILE A 239 -7.78 5.00 2.25
C ILE A 239 -7.94 6.11 1.19
N SER A 240 -7.43 5.88 -0.02
CA SER A 240 -7.58 6.80 -1.15
C SER A 240 -9.05 7.04 -1.53
N LEU A 241 -9.87 5.98 -1.49
CA LEU A 241 -11.32 6.07 -1.68
C LEU A 241 -11.96 6.99 -0.63
N MET A 242 -11.64 6.78 0.64
CA MET A 242 -12.17 7.58 1.76
C MET A 242 -11.76 9.06 1.63
N ILE A 243 -10.50 9.33 1.26
CA ILE A 243 -9.98 10.69 1.07
C ILE A 243 -10.71 11.40 -0.06
N ILE A 244 -10.84 10.77 -1.25
CA ILE A 244 -11.54 11.38 -2.38
C ILE A 244 -13.03 11.57 -2.08
N GLN A 245 -13.68 10.61 -1.41
CA GLN A 245 -15.06 10.75 -0.95
C GLN A 245 -15.22 11.97 -0.04
N TYR A 246 -14.33 12.12 0.93
CA TYR A 246 -14.34 13.25 1.86
C TYR A 246 -14.16 14.59 1.11
N ILE A 247 -13.16 14.70 0.24
CA ILE A 247 -12.90 15.93 -0.54
C ILE A 247 -14.11 16.30 -1.39
N TYR A 248 -14.68 15.33 -2.11
CA TYR A 248 -15.84 15.56 -2.97
C TYR A 248 -17.06 16.06 -2.16
N LEU A 249 -17.37 15.40 -1.04
CA LEU A 249 -18.51 15.78 -0.19
C LEU A 249 -18.30 17.13 0.49
N PHE A 250 -17.07 17.43 0.92
CA PHE A 250 -16.75 18.68 1.59
C PHE A 250 -16.80 19.85 0.61
N GLU A 251 -16.25 19.71 -0.60
CA GLU A 251 -16.27 20.76 -1.61
C GLU A 251 -17.65 21.03 -2.19
N ASP A 252 -18.52 20.00 -2.24
CA ASP A 252 -19.91 20.21 -2.65
C ASP A 252 -20.70 21.00 -1.59
N LYS A 253 -20.37 20.86 -0.30
CA LYS A 253 -21.00 21.59 0.83
C LYS A 253 -20.36 22.96 1.14
N LYS A 254 -19.09 23.19 0.78
CA LYS A 254 -18.33 24.42 1.07
C LYS A 254 -18.83 25.67 0.33
N GLU A 255 -19.78 25.53 -0.60
CA GLU A 255 -20.32 26.65 -1.39
C GLU A 255 -21.10 27.68 -0.54
N MET A 256 -21.49 27.35 0.70
CA MET A 256 -22.09 28.30 1.66
C MET A 256 -21.08 29.09 2.51
N ARG A 257 -19.76 28.83 2.42
CA ARG A 257 -18.73 29.54 3.23
C ARG A 257 -17.52 29.95 2.39
N ARG A 258 -17.79 30.54 1.24
CA ARG A 258 -16.78 30.85 0.21
C ARG A 258 -16.07 32.20 0.41
N ASN A 259 -15.85 32.62 1.66
CA ASN A 259 -14.96 33.74 1.95
C ASN A 259 -13.67 33.25 2.64
N TYR A 260 -12.66 33.05 1.79
CA TYR A 260 -11.25 33.35 2.05
C TYR A 260 -10.69 33.01 3.44
N LYS A 261 -10.21 31.78 3.59
CA LYS A 261 -8.86 31.62 4.13
C LYS A 261 -8.06 30.75 3.16
N LYS A 262 -6.95 31.31 2.69
CA LYS A 262 -5.83 30.56 2.10
C LYS A 262 -5.54 29.42 3.06
N GLU A 263 -6.05 28.23 2.75
CA GLU A 263 -5.68 27.06 3.52
C GLU A 263 -4.18 26.87 3.31
N ASN A 264 -3.44 26.91 4.42
CA ASN A 264 -2.01 26.74 4.42
C ASN A 264 -1.70 25.36 3.87
N LEU A 265 -1.33 25.29 2.59
CA LEU A 265 -0.85 24.08 1.91
C LEU A 265 0.17 23.31 2.77
N LYS A 266 1.00 24.06 3.50
CA LYS A 266 1.94 23.56 4.50
C LYS A 266 1.28 22.72 5.60
N ALA A 267 0.13 23.13 6.13
CA ALA A 267 -0.60 22.39 7.16
C ALA A 267 -1.16 21.06 6.63
N TRP A 268 -1.65 21.03 5.38
CA TRP A 268 -2.12 19.81 4.74
C TRP A 268 -0.98 18.82 4.43
N ILE A 269 0.17 19.34 3.99
CA ILE A 269 1.39 18.54 3.78
C ILE A 269 1.87 17.96 5.11
N ILE A 270 1.98 18.79 6.15
CA ILE A 270 2.39 18.35 7.50
C ILE A 270 1.43 17.30 8.05
N MET A 271 0.11 17.52 7.95
CA MET A 271 -0.91 16.59 8.43
C MET A 271 -0.91 15.26 7.69
N SER A 272 -0.61 15.26 6.39
CA SER A 272 -0.48 14.03 5.60
C SER A 272 0.76 13.24 6.02
N ILE A 273 1.90 13.92 6.17
CA ILE A 273 3.16 13.29 6.61
C ILE A 273 2.99 12.70 8.01
N THR A 274 2.41 13.43 8.96
CA THR A 274 2.21 12.95 10.33
C THR A 274 1.22 11.80 10.43
N SER A 275 0.18 11.79 9.59
CA SER A 275 -0.80 10.69 9.53
C SER A 275 -0.14 9.40 9.01
N ILE A 276 0.73 9.50 8.00
CA ILE A 276 1.45 8.34 7.44
C ILE A 276 2.48 7.81 8.44
N LEU A 277 3.24 8.69 9.09
CA LEU A 277 4.19 8.31 10.13
C LEU A 277 3.49 7.63 11.34
N SER A 278 2.33 8.14 11.74
CA SER A 278 1.52 7.54 12.82
C SER A 278 1.03 6.14 12.46
N VAL A 279 0.53 5.94 11.24
CA VAL A 279 0.08 4.62 10.77
C VAL A 279 1.25 3.63 10.69
N TRP A 280 2.42 4.04 10.21
CA TRP A 280 3.61 3.17 10.20
C TRP A 280 4.12 2.82 11.60
N PHE A 281 4.04 3.77 12.53
CA PHE A 281 4.40 3.52 13.93
C PHE A 281 3.47 2.48 14.57
N VAL A 282 2.16 2.61 14.37
CA VAL A 282 1.16 1.65 14.89
C VAL A 282 1.30 0.27 14.25
N LEU A 283 1.65 0.21 12.96
CA LEU A 283 1.80 -1.05 12.23
C LEU A 283 3.15 -1.76 12.47
N GLY A 284 4.02 -1.22 13.33
CA GLY A 284 5.31 -1.86 13.67
C GLY A 284 6.28 -1.96 12.50
N VAL A 285 6.14 -1.05 11.52
CA VAL A 285 6.90 -1.01 10.27
C VAL A 285 8.38 -0.69 10.54
N PHE A 286 8.67 0.06 11.60
CA PHE A 286 10.04 0.30 12.00
C PHE A 286 10.66 -0.95 12.64
N PRO A 287 11.92 -1.33 12.30
CA PRO A 287 12.64 -2.43 12.98
C PRO A 287 13.13 -2.02 14.38
N VAL A 288 12.46 -1.01 14.95
CA VAL A 288 12.69 -0.51 16.29
C VAL A 288 11.44 -0.73 17.11
N ARG A 289 11.63 -1.18 18.35
CA ARG A 289 10.54 -1.33 19.31
C ARG A 289 10.76 -0.40 20.50
N PRO A 290 9.76 0.39 20.91
CA PRO A 290 9.82 1.07 22.19
C PRO A 290 9.63 0.04 23.32
N VAL A 291 10.50 0.09 24.33
CA VAL A 291 10.39 -0.73 25.54
C VAL A 291 10.43 0.20 26.74
N VAL A 292 9.46 0.07 27.64
CA VAL A 292 9.44 0.79 28.92
C VAL A 292 10.37 0.06 29.88
N ILE A 293 11.31 0.80 30.49
CA ILE A 293 12.23 0.26 31.48
C ILE A 293 11.59 0.28 32.86
N ALA A 294 11.58 -0.87 33.52
CA ALA A 294 11.01 -1.02 34.86
C ALA A 294 12.08 -1.07 35.97
N THR A 295 13.33 -1.41 35.64
CA THR A 295 14.39 -1.67 36.62
C THR A 295 15.50 -0.61 36.58
N GLY A 296 16.19 -0.42 37.71
CA GLY A 296 17.24 0.60 37.88
C GLY A 296 18.68 0.12 37.66
N SER A 297 18.91 -1.01 36.97
CA SER A 297 20.26 -1.57 36.77
C SER A 297 21.14 -0.76 35.81
N MET A 298 20.53 0.12 35.01
CA MET A 298 21.20 0.97 34.03
C MET A 298 21.30 2.44 34.47
N LYS A 299 21.00 2.78 35.74
CA LYS A 299 21.22 4.13 36.26
C LYS A 299 22.72 4.49 36.24
N PRO A 300 23.12 5.75 35.94
CA PRO A 300 22.27 6.90 35.60
C PRO A 300 21.87 6.98 34.12
N SER A 301 22.41 6.11 33.25
CA SER A 301 22.25 6.18 31.79
C SER A 301 20.82 5.98 31.32
N ILE A 302 20.06 5.11 32.00
CA ILE A 302 18.66 4.79 31.72
C ILE A 302 17.95 4.62 33.06
N ASN A 303 16.86 5.36 33.27
CA ASN A 303 16.08 5.31 34.50
C ASN A 303 14.80 4.47 34.34
N PRO A 304 14.29 3.88 35.43
CA PRO A 304 12.93 3.35 35.45
C PRO A 304 11.92 4.41 35.01
N GLY A 305 11.04 4.06 34.08
CA GLY A 305 10.07 4.96 33.47
C GLY A 305 10.52 5.61 32.17
N ASP A 306 11.77 5.40 31.77
CA ASP A 306 12.23 5.80 30.44
C ASP A 306 11.73 4.81 29.37
N VAL A 307 11.50 5.33 28.17
CA VAL A 307 11.23 4.50 26.98
C VAL A 307 12.52 4.40 26.18
N ILE A 308 13.02 3.18 26.01
CA ILE A 308 14.17 2.92 25.14
C ILE A 308 13.70 2.45 23.77
N ILE A 309 14.42 2.86 22.73
CA ILE A 309 14.18 2.43 21.37
C ILE A 309 15.20 1.35 21.01
N VAL A 310 14.73 0.12 20.81
CA VAL A 310 15.59 -1.04 20.55
C VAL A 310 15.54 -1.41 19.07
N LYS A 311 16.70 -1.40 18.41
CA LYS A 311 16.86 -1.80 17.01
C LYS A 311 17.34 -3.25 16.93
N LYS A 312 16.71 -4.07 16.09
CA LYS A 312 17.23 -5.41 15.77
C LYS A 312 18.52 -5.28 14.94
N VAL A 313 19.60 -5.94 15.37
CA VAL A 313 20.91 -5.90 14.68
C VAL A 313 21.47 -7.30 14.45
N ASN A 314 22.32 -7.43 13.44
CA ASN A 314 23.12 -8.63 13.24
C ASN A 314 24.35 -8.60 14.16
N ALA A 315 24.76 -9.77 14.63
CA ALA A 315 25.84 -9.89 15.61
C ALA A 315 27.20 -9.36 15.14
N LYS A 316 27.41 -9.20 13.82
CA LYS A 316 28.66 -8.67 13.25
C LYS A 316 28.85 -7.16 13.48
N ASP A 317 27.80 -6.45 13.89
CA ASP A 317 27.82 -4.99 14.05
C ASP A 317 27.97 -4.53 15.52
N LEU A 318 28.19 -5.48 16.44
CA LEU A 318 28.24 -5.21 17.88
C LEU A 318 29.62 -4.72 18.32
N LYS A 319 29.64 -3.65 19.11
CA LYS A 319 30.86 -3.00 19.62
C LYS A 319 30.78 -2.78 21.13
N ILE A 320 31.95 -2.76 21.76
CA ILE A 320 32.10 -2.37 23.17
C ILE A 320 31.44 -1.01 23.39
N GLY A 321 30.71 -0.87 24.50
CA GLY A 321 29.98 0.34 24.88
C GLY A 321 28.52 0.37 24.45
N GLN A 322 28.06 -0.52 23.55
CA GLN A 322 26.65 -0.61 23.18
C GLN A 322 25.82 -1.31 24.26
N ILE A 323 24.54 -0.93 24.39
CA ILE A 323 23.59 -1.58 25.32
C ILE A 323 22.78 -2.59 24.52
N LEU A 324 22.85 -3.86 24.89
CA LEU A 324 22.20 -4.95 24.18
C LEU A 324 21.01 -5.50 24.95
N GLU A 325 20.02 -5.96 24.19
CA GLU A 325 18.90 -6.72 24.73
C GLU A 325 19.16 -8.22 24.56
N TYR A 326 19.07 -8.97 25.66
CA TYR A 326 19.06 -10.43 25.65
C TYR A 326 17.94 -10.96 26.55
N ARG A 327 17.62 -12.25 26.44
CA ARG A 327 16.63 -12.90 27.31
C ARG A 327 17.30 -13.75 28.38
N LYS A 328 16.80 -13.62 29.61
CA LYS A 328 17.09 -14.51 30.74
C LYS A 328 15.77 -14.81 31.45
N ASP A 329 15.47 -16.09 31.65
CA ASP A 329 14.25 -16.54 32.37
C ASP A 329 12.94 -15.91 31.85
N ASN A 330 12.84 -15.79 30.51
CA ASN A 330 11.72 -15.18 29.79
C ASN A 330 11.54 -13.65 29.99
N ILE A 331 12.48 -12.99 30.65
CA ILE A 331 12.54 -11.53 30.84
C ILE A 331 13.59 -10.93 29.90
N SER A 332 13.30 -9.76 29.33
CA SER A 332 14.28 -8.99 28.54
C SER A 332 15.19 -8.20 29.48
N ILE A 333 16.50 -8.40 29.35
CA ILE A 333 17.54 -7.68 30.10
C ILE A 333 18.31 -6.76 29.15
N PHE A 334 18.61 -5.55 29.62
CA PHE A 334 19.34 -4.51 28.88
C PHE A 334 20.62 -4.15 29.62
N HIS A 335 21.78 -4.58 29.13
CA HIS A 335 23.08 -4.30 29.75
C HIS A 335 24.13 -3.89 28.71
N ARG A 336 25.18 -3.20 29.16
CA ARG A 336 26.24 -2.67 28.29
C ARG A 336 27.32 -3.71 28.01
N ILE A 337 27.76 -3.80 26.76
CA ILE A 337 28.95 -4.59 26.38
C ILE A 337 30.17 -3.92 26.97
N ILE A 338 30.88 -4.62 27.84
CA ILE A 338 32.14 -4.15 28.42
C ILE A 338 33.36 -4.86 27.81
N GLU A 339 33.19 -6.08 27.30
CA GLU A 339 34.29 -6.88 26.74
C GLU A 339 33.77 -7.83 25.66
N LEU A 340 34.62 -8.11 24.67
CA LEU A 340 34.42 -9.15 23.65
C LEU A 340 35.40 -10.29 23.91
N LYS A 341 34.90 -11.50 24.11
CA LYS A 341 35.72 -12.70 24.27
C LYS A 341 35.58 -13.61 23.06
N VAL A 342 36.70 -14.08 22.54
CA VAL A 342 36.74 -15.07 21.46
C VAL A 342 36.74 -16.45 22.10
N ASP A 343 35.72 -17.26 21.78
CA ASP A 343 35.60 -18.64 22.24
C ASP A 343 35.49 -19.56 21.01
N GLY A 344 36.63 -20.13 20.60
CA GLY A 344 36.75 -20.83 19.33
C GLY A 344 36.51 -19.92 18.12
N ASN A 345 35.51 -20.27 17.29
CA ASN A 345 35.10 -19.48 16.11
C ASN A 345 33.92 -18.52 16.39
N GLU A 346 33.43 -18.43 17.64
CA GLU A 346 32.32 -17.54 18.00
C GLU A 346 32.77 -16.40 18.92
N ILE A 347 32.24 -15.20 18.69
CA ILE A 347 32.40 -14.05 19.60
C ILE A 347 31.30 -14.11 20.66
N LYS A 348 31.72 -14.07 21.92
CA LYS A 348 30.87 -13.95 23.11
C LYS A 348 31.03 -12.56 23.74
N TYR A 349 29.97 -12.07 24.37
CA TYR A 349 29.90 -10.72 24.92
C TYR A 349 29.82 -10.79 26.44
N VAL A 350 30.69 -10.04 27.12
CA VAL A 350 30.58 -9.78 28.56
C VAL A 350 29.73 -8.53 28.74
N THR A 351 28.65 -8.64 29.52
CA THR A 351 27.72 -7.56 29.78
C THR A 351 27.76 -7.10 31.22
N LYS A 352 27.41 -5.84 31.45
CA LYS A 352 27.27 -5.27 32.78
C LYS A 352 26.18 -4.20 32.80
N GLY A 353 25.34 -4.21 33.82
CA GLY A 353 24.45 -3.09 34.12
C GLY A 353 25.26 -1.89 34.62
N ASP A 354 24.98 -0.68 34.13
CA ASP A 354 25.75 0.51 34.47
C ASP A 354 25.78 0.81 35.98
N ASN A 355 24.77 0.35 36.73
CA ASN A 355 24.64 0.49 38.18
C ASN A 355 25.05 -0.78 38.97
N ASN A 356 25.47 -1.85 38.29
CA ASN A 356 25.88 -3.09 38.96
C ASN A 356 27.35 -2.99 39.40
N LYS A 357 27.69 -3.64 40.53
CA LYS A 357 29.09 -3.68 41.01
C LYS A 357 29.96 -4.58 40.12
N ASP A 358 29.48 -5.78 39.85
CA ASP A 358 30.19 -6.81 39.10
C ASP A 358 29.63 -6.95 37.67
N ALA A 359 30.41 -7.60 36.79
CA ALA A 359 29.96 -8.00 35.47
C ALA A 359 28.98 -9.18 35.57
N ASP A 360 28.14 -9.37 34.56
CA ASP A 360 27.24 -10.53 34.54
C ASP A 360 28.04 -11.82 34.34
N ASP A 361 27.77 -12.84 35.17
CA ASP A 361 28.47 -14.14 35.12
C ASP A 361 28.25 -14.89 33.80
N LYS A 362 27.15 -14.58 33.10
CA LYS A 362 26.76 -15.26 31.87
C LYS A 362 27.37 -14.56 30.65
N LEU A 363 28.23 -15.27 29.93
CA LEU A 363 28.67 -14.88 28.59
C LEU A 363 27.52 -15.00 27.60
N ILE A 364 27.21 -13.91 26.90
CA ILE A 364 26.11 -13.85 25.95
C ILE A 364 26.61 -14.24 24.56
N SER A 365 25.98 -15.24 23.94
CA SER A 365 26.26 -15.60 22.56
C SER A 365 25.55 -14.66 21.59
N SER A 366 26.12 -14.50 20.40
CA SER A 366 25.52 -13.74 19.28
C SER A 366 24.08 -14.14 18.95
N LYS A 367 23.70 -15.40 19.23
CA LYS A 367 22.37 -15.97 18.95
C LYS A 367 21.32 -15.55 19.99
N GLU A 368 21.74 -15.14 21.18
CA GLU A 368 20.85 -14.74 22.27
C GLU A 368 20.48 -13.26 22.24
N ILE A 369 21.16 -12.48 21.39
CA ILE A 369 20.99 -11.04 21.27
C ILE A 369 19.78 -10.73 20.39
N LYS A 370 18.93 -9.85 20.90
CA LYS A 370 17.67 -9.46 20.24
C LYS A 370 17.73 -8.10 19.58
N GLY A 371 18.63 -7.23 20.03
CA GLY A 371 18.80 -5.89 19.50
C GLY A 371 19.72 -5.04 20.37
N ILE A 372 19.90 -3.80 19.94
CA ILE A 372 20.65 -2.77 20.67
C ILE A 372 19.79 -1.54 20.92
N VAL A 373 20.05 -0.86 22.04
CA VAL A 373 19.43 0.42 22.34
C VAL A 373 20.07 1.50 21.48
N ILE A 374 19.26 2.25 20.75
CA ILE A 374 19.72 3.35 19.88
C ILE A 374 19.28 4.73 20.37
N ALA A 375 18.26 4.81 21.23
CA ALA A 375 17.79 6.05 21.81
C ALA A 375 17.09 5.80 23.15
N VAL A 376 17.12 6.80 24.02
CA VAL A 376 16.44 6.82 25.32
C VAL A 376 15.57 8.06 25.35
N ILE A 377 14.28 7.89 25.64
CA ILE A 377 13.32 8.99 25.76
C ILE A 377 12.88 9.05 27.22
N PRO A 378 13.32 10.09 27.97
CA PRO A 378 13.12 10.12 29.41
C PRO A 378 11.66 10.31 29.80
N LYS A 379 11.24 9.69 30.92
CA LYS A 379 9.95 9.94 31.63
C LYS A 379 8.65 9.62 30.89
N ILE A 380 8.66 9.23 29.60
CA ILE A 380 7.43 8.95 28.83
C ILE A 380 6.75 7.64 29.26
N GLY A 381 7.50 6.68 29.80
CA GLY A 381 6.98 5.38 30.21
C GLY A 381 6.35 5.36 31.60
N LEU A 382 6.41 6.46 32.36
CA LEU A 382 5.88 6.56 33.72
C LEU A 382 4.40 6.20 33.85
N PRO A 383 3.49 6.65 32.96
CA PRO A 383 2.07 6.29 33.05
C PRO A 383 1.83 4.78 32.88
N VAL A 384 2.63 4.13 32.03
CA VAL A 384 2.52 2.67 31.80
C VAL A 384 3.00 1.90 33.02
N LEU A 385 4.07 2.35 33.69
CA LEU A 385 4.53 1.75 34.94
C LEU A 385 3.51 1.93 36.07
N MET A 386 2.89 3.11 36.18
CA MET A 386 1.83 3.37 37.16
C MET A 386 0.64 2.43 37.00
N LEU A 387 0.25 2.12 35.76
CA LEU A 387 -0.88 1.22 35.48
C LEU A 387 -0.55 -0.27 35.69
N LYS A 388 0.74 -0.64 35.61
CA LYS A 388 1.18 -2.05 35.66
C LYS A 388 1.76 -2.44 37.03
N ALA A 389 2.00 -1.47 37.91
CA ALA A 389 2.56 -1.70 39.22
C ALA A 389 1.60 -2.51 40.11
N LYS A 390 2.00 -3.75 40.43
CA LYS A 390 1.72 -4.34 41.75
C LYS A 390 2.72 -3.76 42.74
N ASP A 391 2.27 -3.49 43.97
CA ASP A 391 2.81 -2.58 44.99
C ASP A 391 4.34 -2.56 45.29
N ASN A 392 5.16 -3.46 44.73
CA ASN A 392 6.60 -3.53 44.98
C ASN A 392 7.52 -2.91 43.90
N GLU A 393 7.02 -2.59 42.69
CA GLU A 393 7.87 -2.02 41.62
C GLU A 393 7.97 -0.48 41.65
N LEU A 394 7.07 0.21 42.36
CA LEU A 394 7.02 1.69 42.42
C LEU A 394 8.18 2.30 43.23
N LYS A 395 8.83 1.55 44.13
CA LYS A 395 9.95 2.04 44.95
C LYS A 395 11.17 2.47 44.13
N TYR A 396 11.33 1.99 42.90
CA TYR A 396 12.48 2.29 42.04
C TYR A 396 12.22 3.42 41.04
N ALA A 397 10.96 3.80 40.81
CA ALA A 397 10.59 4.84 39.86
C ALA A 397 10.67 6.27 40.44
N PHE A 398 10.63 6.41 41.78
CA PHE A 398 10.54 7.70 42.47
C PHE A 398 11.68 7.99 43.47
N ASN A 399 12.67 7.10 43.56
CA ASN A 399 13.97 7.32 44.19
C ASN A 399 15.05 7.15 43.12
#